data_AF-A0A494XQQ7-F1
#
_entry.id   AF-A0A494XQQ7-F1
#
_cell.length_a   1.000
_cell.length_b   1.000
_cell.length_c   1.000
_cell.angle_alpha   90.00
_cell.angle_beta   90.00
_cell.angle_gamma   90.00
#
_symmetry.space_group_name_H-M   'P 1'
#
loop_
_entity.id
_entity.type
_entity.pdbx_description
1 polymer ?
#
loop_
_entity_poly.entity_id
_entity_poly.type
_entity_poly.pdbx_seq_one_letter_code
_entity_poly.pdbx_strand_id
1 'polypeptide(L)'
;MLEVLVGILLGVASILLTRKVNRLSWLYSAVVISLPLIYVTFALVAADYAAVAMELLWGAPFIIGGAACLLFRVEMPARIVGILWLAHAVFDVVHDRLFVNPGVPQWYPLFCAAVDVVIGGYLMRFASRLHH
;
A
#
# COMPACT_ATOMS: atom_id res chain seq x y z
N MET A 1 14.43 -4.99 -12.31
CA MET A 1 15.28 -3.88 -11.77
C MET A 1 14.70 -2.51 -12.09
N LEU A 2 14.17 -2.31 -13.30
CA LEU A 2 13.51 -1.05 -13.67
C LEU A 2 12.28 -0.77 -12.78
N GLU A 3 11.48 -1.80 -12.47
CA GLU A 3 10.28 -1.74 -11.64
C GLU A 3 10.59 -1.16 -10.25
N VAL A 4 11.67 -1.65 -9.64
CA VAL A 4 12.15 -1.19 -8.33
C VAL A 4 12.58 0.28 -8.41
N LEU A 5 13.33 0.65 -9.44
CA LEU A 5 13.79 2.04 -9.61
C LEU A 5 12.61 2.99 -9.81
N VAL A 6 11.64 2.63 -10.66
CA VAL A 6 10.43 3.42 -10.87
C VAL A 6 9.59 3.50 -9.60
N GLY A 7 9.44 2.40 -8.86
CA GLY A 7 8.73 2.38 -7.58
C GLY A 7 9.38 3.26 -6.53
N ILE A 8 10.71 3.22 -6.40
CA ILE A 8 11.46 4.11 -5.50
C ILE A 8 11.25 5.57 -5.89
N LEU A 9 11.40 5.91 -7.18
CA LEU A 9 11.21 7.28 -7.66
C LEU A 9 9.80 7.79 -7.39
N LEU A 10 8.78 6.97 -7.63
CA LEU A 10 7.39 7.33 -7.37
C LEU A 10 7.12 7.49 -5.87
N GLY A 11 7.64 6.60 -5.02
CA GLY A 11 7.53 6.71 -3.57
C GLY A 11 8.15 8.01 -3.05
N VAL A 12 9.37 8.36 -3.51
CA VAL A 12 10.04 9.61 -3.14
C VAL A 12 9.26 10.82 -3.64
N ALA A 13 8.82 10.82 -4.90
CA ALA A 13 8.04 11.91 -5.48
C ALA A 13 6.73 12.14 -4.70
N SER A 14 6.07 11.06 -4.30
CA SER A 14 4.85 11.08 -3.50
C SER A 14 5.10 11.75 -2.15
N ILE A 15 6.15 11.34 -1.42
CA ILE A 15 6.54 11.96 -0.15
C ILE A 15 6.79 13.47 -0.31
N LEU A 16 7.54 13.88 -1.33
CA LEU A 16 7.84 15.29 -1.58
C LEU A 16 6.59 16.10 -1.85
N LEU A 17 5.64 15.56 -2.63
CA LEU A 17 4.37 16.19 -2.92
C LEU A 17 3.51 16.34 -1.66
N THR A 18 3.36 15.27 -0.87
CA THR A 18 2.58 15.29 0.36
C THR A 18 3.19 16.23 1.40
N ARG A 19 4.52 16.34 1.47
CA ARG A 19 5.20 17.30 2.37
C ARG A 19 5.01 18.74 1.95
N LYS A 20 4.95 19.04 0.65
CA LYS A 20 4.65 20.39 0.15
C LYS A 20 3.24 20.83 0.53
N VAL A 21 2.32 19.87 0.68
CA VAL A 21 0.92 20.11 1.00
C VAL A 21 0.58 19.44 2.34
N ASN A 22 0.93 20.10 3.45
CA ASN A 22 0.79 19.60 4.84
C ASN A 22 -0.58 18.99 5.21
N ARG A 23 -1.64 19.25 4.44
CA ARG A 23 -3.00 18.70 4.63
C ARG A 23 -3.24 17.34 3.99
N LEU A 24 -2.27 16.77 3.29
CA LEU A 24 -2.42 15.51 2.55
C LEU A 24 -1.94 14.27 3.32
N SER A 25 -1.66 14.38 4.63
CA SER A 25 -1.21 13.25 5.44
C SER A 25 -2.20 12.07 5.50
N TRP A 26 -3.50 12.34 5.36
CA TRP A 26 -4.54 11.31 5.25
C TRP A 26 -4.41 10.47 3.96
N LEU A 27 -3.73 10.97 2.92
CA LEU A 27 -3.52 10.23 1.67
C LEU A 27 -2.75 8.94 1.91
N TYR A 28 -1.83 8.89 2.87
CA TYR A 28 -1.10 7.67 3.16
C TYR A 28 -2.03 6.54 3.60
N SER A 29 -3.08 6.84 4.37
CA SER A 29 -4.09 5.86 4.77
C SER A 29 -5.03 5.51 3.63
N ALA A 30 -5.45 6.51 2.84
CA ALA A 30 -6.33 6.28 1.69
C ALA A 30 -5.67 5.40 0.62
N VAL A 31 -4.39 5.62 0.36
CA VAL A 31 -3.65 4.83 -0.63
C VAL A 31 -3.46 3.40 -0.16
N VAL A 32 -3.16 3.13 1.12
CA VAL A 32 -3.09 1.75 1.66
C VAL A 32 -4.38 0.97 1.43
N ILE A 33 -5.54 1.62 1.51
CA ILE A 33 -6.82 0.97 1.18
C ILE A 33 -6.90 0.63 -0.31
N SER A 34 -6.39 1.50 -1.17
CA SER A 34 -6.44 1.31 -2.63
C SER A 34 -5.52 0.19 -3.12
N LEU A 35 -4.40 -0.09 -2.45
CA LEU A 35 -3.42 -1.10 -2.88
C LEU A 35 -4.06 -2.50 -3.11
N PRO A 36 -4.74 -3.13 -2.13
CA PRO A 36 -5.39 -4.42 -2.35
C PRO A 36 -6.59 -4.31 -3.32
N LEU A 37 -7.24 -3.16 -3.43
CA LEU A 37 -8.33 -2.98 -4.39
C LEU A 37 -7.84 -3.01 -5.83
N ILE A 38 -6.60 -2.59 -6.10
CA ILE A 38 -5.99 -2.73 -7.42
C ILE A 38 -5.82 -4.22 -7.77
N TYR A 39 -5.36 -5.05 -6.83
CA TYR A 39 -5.28 -6.50 -7.02
C TYR A 39 -6.66 -7.13 -7.26
N VAL A 40 -7.69 -6.72 -6.52
CA VAL A 40 -9.08 -7.12 -6.78
C VAL A 40 -9.50 -6.75 -8.20
N THR A 41 -9.15 -5.54 -8.68
CA THR A 41 -9.46 -5.16 -10.06
C THR A 41 -8.71 -6.00 -11.10
N PHE A 42 -7.47 -6.42 -10.84
CA PHE A 42 -6.76 -7.35 -11.71
C PHE A 42 -7.49 -8.70 -11.80
N ALA A 43 -7.92 -9.25 -10.66
CA ALA A 43 -8.69 -10.50 -10.63
C ALA A 43 -10.03 -10.38 -11.38
N LEU A 44 -10.74 -9.25 -11.20
CA LEU A 44 -12.00 -8.96 -11.90
C LEU A 44 -11.80 -8.87 -13.42
N VAL A 45 -10.75 -8.19 -13.89
CA VAL A 45 -10.42 -8.07 -15.31
C VAL A 45 -10.08 -9.44 -15.91
N ALA A 46 -9.46 -10.32 -15.14
CA ALA A 46 -9.19 -11.70 -15.54
C ALA A 46 -10.42 -12.64 -15.44
N ALA A 47 -11.56 -12.14 -14.96
CA ALA A 47 -12.77 -12.92 -14.67
C ALA A 47 -12.54 -14.11 -13.72
N ASP A 48 -11.55 -14.03 -12.83
CA ASP A 48 -11.22 -15.06 -11.84
C ASP A 48 -11.81 -14.70 -10.48
N TYR A 49 -13.03 -15.18 -10.22
CA TYR A 49 -13.74 -14.90 -8.97
C TYR A 49 -13.15 -15.61 -7.74
N ALA A 50 -12.40 -16.71 -7.94
CA ALA A 50 -11.69 -17.37 -6.86
C ALA A 50 -10.51 -16.50 -6.40
N ALA A 51 -9.76 -15.93 -7.36
CA ALA A 51 -8.74 -14.93 -7.08
C ALA A 51 -9.36 -13.69 -6.41
N VAL A 52 -10.49 -13.15 -6.89
CA VAL A 52 -11.18 -12.01 -6.23
C VAL A 52 -11.44 -12.28 -4.75
N ALA A 53 -11.94 -13.47 -4.39
CA ALA A 53 -12.19 -13.83 -3.00
C ALA A 53 -10.89 -13.87 -2.17
N MET A 54 -9.81 -14.39 -2.74
CA MET A 54 -8.50 -14.43 -2.08
C MET A 54 -7.88 -13.04 -1.93
N GLU A 55 -8.00 -12.18 -2.93
CA GLU A 55 -7.54 -10.79 -2.88
C GLU A 55 -8.29 -9.98 -1.81
N LEU A 56 -9.60 -10.19 -1.68
CA LEU A 56 -10.38 -9.58 -0.60
C LEU A 56 -9.99 -10.12 0.78
N LEU A 57 -9.75 -11.44 0.89
CA LEU A 57 -9.38 -12.07 2.15
C LEU A 57 -8.01 -11.56 2.66
N TRP A 58 -6.99 -11.59 1.80
CA TRP A 58 -5.64 -11.13 2.15
C TRP A 58 -5.50 -9.61 2.14
N GLY A 59 -6.34 -8.91 1.36
CA GLY A 59 -6.44 -7.46 1.31
C GLY A 59 -7.18 -6.84 2.50
N ALA A 60 -8.05 -7.60 3.18
CA ALA A 60 -8.89 -7.12 4.27
C ALA A 60 -8.14 -6.39 5.39
N PRO A 61 -6.97 -6.86 5.88
CA PRO A 61 -6.23 -6.16 6.93
C PRO A 61 -5.83 -4.73 6.52
N PHE A 62 -5.45 -4.51 5.26
CA PHE A 62 -5.06 -3.18 4.75
C PHE A 62 -6.27 -2.27 4.58
N ILE A 63 -7.38 -2.81 4.04
CA ILE A 63 -8.64 -2.06 3.87
C ILE A 63 -9.18 -1.63 5.24
N ILE A 64 -9.31 -2.57 6.18
CA ILE A 64 -9.86 -2.31 7.51
C ILE A 64 -8.90 -1.41 8.30
N GLY A 65 -7.60 -1.72 8.30
CA GLY A 65 -6.59 -0.95 9.02
C GLY A 65 -6.48 0.49 8.51
N GLY A 66 -6.45 0.67 7.18
CA GLY A 66 -6.43 1.99 6.54
C GLY A 66 -7.71 2.78 6.82
N ALA A 67 -8.89 2.14 6.71
CA ALA A 67 -10.17 2.76 7.00
C ALA A 67 -10.27 3.17 8.47
N ALA A 68 -9.81 2.33 9.40
CA ALA A 68 -9.77 2.65 10.82
C ALA A 68 -8.88 3.88 11.10
N CYS A 69 -7.71 3.96 10.44
CA CYS A 69 -6.83 5.12 10.56
C CYS A 69 -7.45 6.42 10.01
N LEU A 70 -8.26 6.33 8.93
CA LEU A 70 -8.99 7.48 8.39
C LEU A 70 -10.13 7.93 9.29
N LEU A 71 -10.92 6.99 9.81
CA LEU A 71 -12.14 7.26 10.56
C LEU A 71 -11.85 7.70 12.00
N PHE A 72 -10.91 7.04 12.67
CA PHE A 72 -10.73 7.20 14.12
C PHE A 72 -9.66 8.21 14.54
N ARG A 73 -8.99 8.90 13.60
CA ARG A 73 -7.99 9.98 13.85
C ARG A 73 -7.08 9.72 15.08
N VAL A 74 -6.68 8.46 15.26
CA VAL A 74 -5.99 7.99 16.47
C VAL A 74 -4.68 8.76 16.63
N GLU A 75 -4.24 9.08 17.85
CA GLU A 75 -3.01 9.83 18.12
C GLU A 75 -1.71 9.09 17.71
N MET A 76 -1.78 7.88 17.15
CA MET A 76 -0.64 7.12 16.63
C MET A 76 -0.72 6.78 15.11
N PRO A 77 -1.30 7.62 14.23
CA PRO A 77 -1.76 7.17 12.93
C PRO A 77 -0.60 6.91 11.96
N ALA A 78 0.48 7.70 12.02
CA ALA A 78 1.58 7.58 11.07
C ALA A 78 2.38 6.28 11.20
N ARG A 79 2.63 5.78 12.43
CA ARG A 79 3.35 4.50 12.63
C ARG A 79 2.51 3.32 12.18
N ILE A 80 1.22 3.31 12.55
CA ILE A 80 0.30 2.23 12.17
C ILE A 80 0.17 2.16 10.65
N VAL A 81 -0.04 3.31 9.99
CA VAL A 81 -0.09 3.38 8.53
C VAL A 81 1.24 2.93 7.92
N GLY A 82 2.38 3.34 8.47
CA GLY A 82 3.70 2.87 8.04
C GLY A 82 3.88 1.35 8.15
N ILE A 83 3.38 0.72 9.21
CA ILE A 83 3.37 -0.74 9.37
C ILE A 83 2.49 -1.39 8.30
N LEU A 84 1.31 -0.83 8.01
CA LEU A 84 0.43 -1.36 6.96
C LEU A 84 1.09 -1.31 5.58
N TRP A 85 1.77 -0.21 5.23
CA TRP A 85 2.57 -0.12 4.00
C TRP A 85 3.65 -1.20 3.96
N LEU A 86 4.45 -1.35 5.02
CA LEU A 86 5.52 -2.35 5.04
C LEU A 86 4.99 -3.79 5.01
N ALA A 87 3.86 -4.04 5.66
CA ALA A 87 3.19 -5.33 5.60
C ALA A 87 2.63 -5.61 4.18
N HIS A 88 2.17 -4.58 3.47
CA HIS A 88 1.74 -4.70 2.08
C HIS A 88 2.93 -5.00 1.15
N ALA A 89 4.09 -4.37 1.37
CA ALA A 89 5.31 -4.72 0.64
C ALA A 89 5.70 -6.21 0.82
N VAL A 90 5.51 -6.75 2.02
CA VAL A 90 5.73 -8.18 2.28
C VAL A 90 4.70 -9.01 1.53
N PHE A 91 3.43 -8.61 1.56
CA PHE A 91 2.35 -9.25 0.80
C PHE A 91 2.69 -9.32 -0.69
N ASP A 92 3.12 -8.21 -1.31
CA ASP A 92 3.53 -8.16 -2.72
C ASP A 92 4.65 -9.17 -3.03
N VAL A 93 5.64 -9.32 -2.15
CA VAL A 93 6.78 -10.25 -2.36
C VAL A 93 6.37 -11.71 -2.22
N VAL A 94 5.39 -12.02 -1.37
CA VAL A 94 4.94 -13.40 -1.12
C VAL A 94 3.63 -13.75 -1.85
N HIS A 95 3.04 -12.80 -2.58
CA HIS A 95 1.73 -12.89 -3.21
C HIS A 95 1.51 -14.21 -3.95
N ASP A 96 2.40 -14.52 -4.90
CA ASP A 96 2.30 -15.71 -5.75
C ASP A 96 2.49 -17.04 -4.99
N ARG A 97 2.97 -16.98 -3.74
CA ARG A 97 3.06 -18.15 -2.85
C ARG A 97 1.78 -18.38 -2.06
N LEU A 98 0.93 -17.35 -1.90
CA LEU A 98 -0.34 -17.44 -1.20
C LEU A 98 -1.41 -18.02 -2.14
N PHE A 99 -1.50 -17.48 -3.35
CA PHE A 99 -2.40 -17.93 -4.42
C PHE A 99 -1.97 -17.30 -5.76
N VAL A 100 -2.54 -17.77 -6.87
CA VAL A 100 -2.26 -17.23 -8.20
C VAL A 100 -3.41 -16.32 -8.62
N ASN A 101 -3.09 -15.09 -9.03
CA ASN A 101 -4.02 -14.19 -9.71
C ASN A 101 -3.51 -13.93 -11.13
N PRO A 102 -4.12 -14.53 -12.17
CA PRO A 102 -3.63 -14.41 -13.54
C PRO A 102 -3.76 -13.00 -14.12
N GLY A 103 -4.53 -12.12 -13.48
CA GLY A 103 -4.68 -10.73 -13.90
C GLY A 103 -3.53 -9.82 -13.48
N VAL A 104 -2.70 -10.24 -12.52
CA VAL A 104 -1.60 -9.41 -12.00
C VAL A 104 -0.46 -9.36 -13.02
N PRO A 105 -0.07 -8.17 -13.51
CA PRO A 105 1.10 -8.06 -14.38
C PRO A 105 2.37 -8.42 -13.61
N GLN A 106 3.28 -9.18 -14.23
CA GLN A 106 4.52 -9.65 -13.58
C GLN A 106 5.39 -8.54 -12.97
N TRP A 107 5.33 -7.33 -13.53
CA TRP A 107 6.11 -6.19 -13.06
C TRP A 107 5.48 -5.50 -11.83
N TYR A 108 4.19 -5.69 -11.59
CA TYR A 108 3.41 -4.89 -10.64
C TYR A 108 3.79 -5.14 -9.17
N PRO A 109 3.88 -6.40 -8.67
CA PRO A 109 4.16 -6.63 -7.25
C PRO A 109 5.50 -6.05 -6.82
N LEU A 110 6.55 -6.23 -7.62
CA LEU A 110 7.88 -5.72 -7.28
C LEU A 110 7.95 -4.18 -7.34
N PHE A 111 7.23 -3.56 -8.28
CA PHE A 111 7.05 -2.11 -8.34
C PHE A 111 6.32 -1.58 -7.09
N CYS A 112 5.20 -2.19 -6.73
CA CYS A 112 4.36 -1.81 -5.59
C CYS A 112 5.15 -1.94 -4.28
N ALA A 113 5.81 -3.08 -4.06
CA ALA A 113 6.65 -3.31 -2.89
C ALA A 113 7.75 -2.24 -2.73
N ALA A 114 8.33 -1.77 -3.83
CA ALA A 114 9.34 -0.71 -3.80
C ALA A 114 8.75 0.65 -3.38
N VAL A 115 7.57 1.01 -3.86
CA VAL A 115 6.82 2.20 -3.41
C VAL A 115 6.53 2.09 -1.91
N ASP A 116 6.05 0.92 -1.49
CA ASP A 116 5.61 0.65 -0.14
C ASP A 116 6.73 0.71 0.89
N VAL A 117 7.90 0.15 0.55
CA VAL A 117 9.10 0.23 1.41
C VAL A 117 9.53 1.67 1.60
N VAL A 118 9.51 2.48 0.54
CA VAL A 118 9.90 3.90 0.61
C VAL A 118 8.93 4.70 1.49
N ILE A 119 7.62 4.55 1.26
CA ILE A 119 6.60 5.30 2.01
C ILE A 119 6.50 4.79 3.44
N GLY A 120 6.41 3.48 3.64
CA GLY A 120 6.36 2.85 4.96
C GLY A 120 7.60 3.18 5.80
N GLY A 121 8.79 3.09 5.21
CA GLY A 121 10.05 3.46 5.88
C GLY A 121 10.09 4.94 6.27
N TYR A 122 9.62 5.84 5.40
CA TYR A 122 9.49 7.26 5.70
C TYR A 122 8.53 7.49 6.89
N LEU A 123 7.34 6.90 6.85
CA LEU A 123 6.35 7.05 7.92
C LEU A 123 6.88 6.51 9.26
N MET A 124 7.55 5.36 9.25
CA MET A 124 8.17 4.79 10.45
C MET A 124 9.24 5.71 11.06
N ARG A 125 10.06 6.35 10.22
CA ARG A 125 11.15 7.22 10.68
C ARG A 125 10.69 8.59 11.15
N PHE A 126 9.61 9.12 10.57
CA PHE A 126 9.16 10.50 10.76
C PHE A 126 7.79 10.62 11.45
N ALA A 127 7.21 9.52 11.93
CA ALA A 127 5.91 9.50 12.60
C ALA A 127 5.76 10.55 13.73
N SER A 128 6.84 10.86 14.47
CA SER A 128 6.80 11.86 15.55
C SER A 128 6.77 13.32 15.07
N ARG A 129 6.99 13.59 13.78
CA ARG A 129 7.03 14.94 13.18
C ARG A 129 5.79 15.26 12.32
N LEU A 130 4.83 14.35 12.25
CA LEU A 130 3.59 14.51 11.47
C LEU A 130 2.41 15.03 12.32
N HIS A 131 2.61 15.23 13.63
CA HIS A 131 1.68 15.93 14.51
C HIS A 131 1.92 17.44 14.37
N HIS A 132 1.09 18.10 13.58
CA HIS A 132 0.96 19.56 13.53
C HIS A 132 -0.53 19.94 13.57
#